data_AF-F0M9Q9-F1
#
_entry.id   AF-F0M9Q9-F1
#
_cell.length_a   1.000
_cell.length_b   1.000
_cell.length_c   1.000
_cell.angle_alpha   90.00
_cell.angle_beta   90.00
_cell.angle_gamma   90.00
#
_symmetry.space_group_name_H-M   'P 1'
#
loop_
_entity.id
_entity.type
_entity.pdbx_description
1 polymer ?
#
loop_
_entity_poly.entity_id
_entity_poly.type
_entity_poly.pdbx_seq_one_letter_code
_entity_poly.pdbx_strand_id
1 'polypeptide(L)'
;MTDHSAAVDTIPPAVAAGEPLAATAPTLQVQLKMLDPGLEAPSYAHPGDAGADLRAREDVVLQPGERKLVPTGVAIALPEGFVALIHPRSGLATKHGLTIVNAPGTVDAGYRGEIAVTLLNTDATQTIELRRGDRIAQMVIQRVEHAQFIPVSELSGSVRGTGGFGSTGGFSRPPAQ
;
A
#
# COMPACT_ATOMS: atom_id res chain seq x y z
N MET A 1 5.32 -8.21 65.11
CA MET A 1 6.07 -6.96 65.35
C MET A 1 7.38 -7.13 64.61
N THR A 2 7.51 -6.46 63.44
CA THR A 2 8.74 -5.95 62.78
C THR A 2 10.02 -6.82 62.82
N ASP A 3 10.78 -7.05 61.75
CA ASP A 3 10.98 -6.30 60.53
C ASP A 3 11.80 -7.14 59.52
N HIS A 4 11.81 -6.65 58.28
CA HIS A 4 12.57 -7.10 57.12
C HIS A 4 14.10 -7.09 57.31
N SER A 5 14.79 -8.07 56.73
CA SER A 5 16.15 -7.86 56.21
C SER A 5 16.39 -8.67 54.94
N ALA A 6 16.69 -7.95 53.88
CA ALA A 6 16.87 -8.42 52.51
C ALA A 6 18.13 -9.28 52.34
N ALA A 7 18.01 -10.37 51.59
CA ALA A 7 19.15 -11.07 51.00
C ALA A 7 19.49 -10.42 49.64
N VAL A 8 20.77 -10.09 49.48
CA VAL A 8 21.36 -9.52 48.27
C VAL A 8 21.59 -10.64 47.27
N ASP A 9 20.80 -10.69 46.20
CA ASP A 9 21.10 -11.55 45.04
C ASP A 9 22.03 -10.80 44.08
N THR A 10 23.22 -11.36 43.93
CA THR A 10 24.27 -10.94 43.01
C THR A 10 23.87 -11.15 41.56
N ILE A 11 23.93 -10.09 40.75
CA ILE A 11 23.73 -10.11 39.30
C ILE A 11 25.02 -10.63 38.61
N PRO A 12 24.99 -11.65 37.74
CA PRO A 12 26.16 -12.03 36.94
C PRO A 12 26.41 -11.05 35.78
N PRO A 13 27.67 -10.92 35.31
CA PRO A 13 28.10 -9.81 34.47
C PRO A 13 27.55 -9.89 33.05
N ALA A 14 27.41 -8.71 32.44
CA ALA A 14 27.00 -8.51 31.06
C ALA A 14 27.90 -9.29 30.08
N VAL A 15 27.27 -10.09 29.23
CA VAL A 15 27.93 -10.68 28.06
C VAL A 15 28.05 -9.60 26.99
N ALA A 16 29.26 -9.48 26.47
CA ALA A 16 29.74 -8.41 25.61
C ALA A 16 28.97 -8.27 24.28
N ALA A 17 28.94 -7.02 23.82
CA ALA A 17 28.35 -6.55 22.58
C ALA A 17 28.85 -7.33 21.36
N GLY A 18 27.92 -7.94 20.63
CA GLY A 18 28.10 -8.26 19.22
C GLY A 18 28.02 -6.98 18.39
N GLU A 19 28.85 -6.91 17.36
CA GLU A 19 28.97 -5.80 16.39
C GLU A 19 27.61 -5.28 15.88
N PRO A 20 27.51 -3.99 15.52
CA PRO A 20 26.24 -3.42 15.11
C PRO A 20 25.80 -4.04 13.78
N LEU A 21 24.76 -4.87 13.83
CA LEU A 21 23.95 -5.17 12.65
C LEU A 21 23.48 -3.84 12.07
N ALA A 22 23.71 -3.66 10.76
CA ALA A 22 23.38 -2.47 9.99
C ALA A 22 22.05 -1.83 10.43
N ALA A 23 22.08 -0.51 10.65
CA ALA A 23 20.92 0.26 11.10
C ALA A 23 19.68 -0.05 10.27
N THR A 24 18.78 -0.86 10.81
CA THR A 24 17.48 -1.14 10.21
C THR A 24 16.72 0.18 10.18
N ALA A 25 16.30 0.62 8.99
CA ALA A 25 15.48 1.82 8.87
C ALA A 25 14.30 1.75 9.87
N PRO A 26 13.98 2.86 10.56
CA PRO A 26 12.94 2.84 11.58
C PRO A 26 11.60 2.40 10.97
N THR A 27 10.99 1.37 11.56
CA THR A 27 9.67 0.87 11.15
C THR A 27 8.58 1.86 11.56
N LEU A 28 7.75 2.28 10.60
CA LEU A 28 6.57 3.10 10.87
C LEU A 28 5.50 2.26 11.57
N GLN A 29 5.06 2.69 12.75
CA GLN A 29 3.90 2.09 13.43
C GLN A 29 2.61 2.73 12.94
N VAL A 30 1.66 1.92 12.48
CA VAL A 30 0.35 2.34 11.98
C VAL A 30 -0.72 1.59 12.77
N GLN A 31 -1.72 2.30 13.28
CA GLN A 31 -2.84 1.64 13.94
C GLN A 31 -3.71 0.96 12.90
N LEU A 32 -4.04 -0.31 13.15
CA LEU A 32 -4.88 -1.14 12.31
C LEU A 32 -6.11 -1.58 13.09
N LYS A 33 -7.29 -1.39 12.52
CA LYS A 33 -8.54 -1.98 12.99
C LYS A 33 -9.01 -3.03 12.00
N MET A 34 -9.04 -4.29 12.45
CA MET A 34 -9.73 -5.35 11.73
C MET A 34 -11.24 -5.14 11.90
N LEU A 35 -11.93 -4.86 10.81
CA LEU A 35 -13.40 -4.80 10.74
C LEU A 35 -14.00 -6.19 10.51
N ASP A 36 -13.16 -7.10 10.02
CA ASP A 36 -13.49 -8.50 9.86
C ASP A 36 -12.46 -9.38 10.60
N PRO A 37 -12.80 -9.93 11.78
CA PRO A 37 -11.85 -10.72 12.58
C PRO A 37 -11.53 -12.09 11.96
N GLY A 38 -12.27 -12.53 10.95
CA GLY A 38 -12.01 -13.79 10.24
C GLY A 38 -11.00 -13.68 9.11
N LEU A 39 -10.45 -12.48 8.85
CA LEU A 39 -9.40 -12.26 7.86
C LEU A 39 -8.05 -12.07 8.53
N GLU A 40 -6.98 -12.43 7.81
CA GLU A 40 -5.63 -12.10 8.20
C GLU A 40 -5.35 -10.61 8.01
N ALA A 41 -4.57 -10.03 8.91
CA ALA A 41 -4.09 -8.66 8.78
C ALA A 41 -3.23 -8.47 7.52
N PRO A 42 -3.16 -7.24 6.96
CA PRO A 42 -2.28 -6.95 5.84
C PRO A 42 -0.82 -7.26 6.20
N SER A 43 -0.11 -7.92 5.29
CA SER A 43 1.27 -8.37 5.53
C SER A 43 2.13 -8.21 4.28
N TYR A 44 3.42 -7.99 4.49
CA TYR A 44 4.44 -8.04 3.43
C TYR A 44 4.77 -9.51 3.13
N ALA A 45 4.83 -9.91 1.86
CA ALA A 45 5.03 -11.31 1.49
C ALA A 45 6.49 -11.74 1.66
N HIS A 46 7.43 -10.85 1.35
CA HIS A 46 8.87 -11.08 1.43
C HIS A 46 9.61 -9.91 2.09
N PRO A 47 10.81 -10.16 2.65
CA PRO A 47 11.67 -9.08 3.12
C PRO A 47 11.97 -8.08 2.01
N GLY A 48 11.72 -6.80 2.27
CA GLY A 48 11.96 -5.71 1.32
C GLY A 48 10.79 -5.40 0.38
N ASP A 49 9.68 -6.14 0.44
CA ASP A 49 8.47 -5.79 -0.30
C ASP A 49 7.97 -4.40 0.11
N ALA A 50 7.60 -3.58 -0.87
CA ALA A 50 7.11 -2.23 -0.63
C ALA A 50 5.65 -2.20 -0.13
N GLY A 51 4.84 -3.17 -0.53
CA GLY A 51 3.40 -3.20 -0.31
C GLY A 51 2.95 -4.33 0.60
N ALA A 52 2.04 -4.04 1.53
CA ALA A 52 1.34 -5.04 2.32
C ALA A 52 0.10 -5.53 1.55
N ASP A 53 -0.07 -6.84 1.38
CA ASP A 53 -1.19 -7.41 0.62
C ASP A 53 -2.53 -7.12 1.34
N LEU A 54 -3.52 -6.63 0.59
CA LEU A 54 -4.91 -6.44 1.03
C LEU A 54 -5.79 -7.56 0.49
N ARG A 55 -6.72 -8.02 1.32
CA ARG A 55 -7.60 -9.15 1.01
C ARG A 55 -9.02 -8.71 0.70
N ALA A 56 -9.75 -9.48 -0.10
CA ALA A 56 -11.19 -9.30 -0.27
C ALA A 56 -11.95 -9.76 0.98
N ARG A 57 -12.90 -8.96 1.45
CA ARG A 57 -13.76 -9.34 2.59
C ARG A 57 -14.93 -10.22 2.17
N GLU A 58 -15.29 -10.24 0.90
CA GLU A 58 -16.41 -10.99 0.36
C GLU A 58 -16.06 -11.63 -0.98
N ASP A 59 -16.88 -12.59 -1.41
CA ASP A 59 -16.78 -13.19 -2.73
C ASP A 59 -17.20 -12.16 -3.79
N VAL A 60 -16.45 -12.09 -4.88
CA VAL A 60 -16.66 -11.13 -5.96
C VAL A 60 -16.54 -11.83 -7.30
N VAL A 61 -17.52 -11.58 -8.17
CA VAL A 61 -17.47 -11.98 -9.58
C VAL A 61 -17.42 -10.71 -10.42
N LEU A 62 -16.45 -10.59 -11.31
CA LEU A 62 -16.33 -9.50 -12.28
C LEU A 62 -16.46 -10.04 -13.69
N GLN A 63 -17.57 -9.73 -14.35
CA GLN A 63 -17.74 -9.99 -15.78
C GLN A 63 -16.72 -9.19 -16.61
N PRO A 64 -16.46 -9.56 -17.88
CA PRO A 64 -15.63 -8.77 -18.78
C PRO A 64 -16.03 -7.28 -18.80
N GLY A 65 -15.07 -6.39 -18.55
CA GLY A 65 -15.29 -4.93 -18.48
C GLY A 65 -16.02 -4.42 -17.22
N GLU A 66 -16.40 -5.30 -16.29
CA GLU A 66 -17.11 -4.93 -15.07
C GLU A 66 -16.15 -4.35 -14.00
N ARG A 67 -16.65 -3.38 -13.23
CA ARG A 67 -15.99 -2.87 -12.03
C ARG A 67 -16.87 -3.05 -10.79
N LYS A 68 -16.26 -3.36 -9.65
CA LYS A 68 -16.93 -3.40 -8.34
C LYS A 68 -16.06 -2.78 -7.26
N LEU A 69 -16.71 -2.13 -6.30
CA LEU A 69 -16.07 -1.69 -5.06
C LEU A 69 -16.03 -2.89 -4.11
N VAL A 70 -14.83 -3.34 -3.75
CA VAL A 70 -14.64 -4.53 -2.92
C VAL A 70 -14.09 -4.12 -1.55
N PRO A 71 -14.81 -4.38 -0.45
CA PRO A 71 -14.34 -4.08 0.90
C PRO A 71 -13.15 -4.99 1.28
N THR A 72 -12.22 -4.45 2.07
CA THR A 72 -11.01 -5.21 2.49
C THR A 72 -11.05 -5.72 3.93
N GLY A 73 -12.02 -5.29 4.74
CA GLY A 73 -12.11 -5.66 6.15
C GLY A 73 -11.12 -4.94 7.06
N VAL A 74 -10.43 -3.90 6.58
CA VAL A 74 -9.46 -3.14 7.38
C VAL A 74 -9.71 -1.64 7.31
N ALA A 75 -9.46 -0.98 8.44
CA ALA A 75 -9.34 0.47 8.56
C ALA A 75 -8.00 0.79 9.24
N ILE A 76 -7.38 1.90 8.88
CA ILE A 76 -6.08 2.32 9.44
C ILE A 76 -6.14 3.75 9.95
N ALA A 77 -5.19 4.11 10.81
CA ALA A 77 -4.89 5.50 11.14
C ALA A 77 -3.43 5.79 10.81
N LEU A 78 -3.20 6.48 9.69
CA LEU A 78 -1.86 6.94 9.33
C LEU A 78 -1.50 8.19 10.15
N PRO A 79 -0.23 8.37 10.51
CA PRO A 79 0.27 9.64 11.01
C PRO A 79 0.15 10.73 9.94
N GLU A 80 0.06 12.00 10.35
CA GLU A 80 0.16 13.13 9.43
C GLU A 80 1.50 13.13 8.67
N GLY A 81 1.49 13.61 7.43
CA GLY A 81 2.65 13.57 6.53
C GLY A 81 2.86 12.22 5.82
N PHE A 82 1.90 11.30 5.91
CA PHE A 82 1.91 10.02 5.21
C PHE A 82 0.64 9.80 4.38
N VAL A 83 0.78 8.98 3.34
CA VAL A 83 -0.29 8.50 2.48
C VAL A 83 -0.17 6.98 2.33
N ALA A 84 -1.30 6.28 2.27
CA ALA A 84 -1.34 4.89 1.82
C ALA A 84 -1.84 4.85 0.37
N LEU A 85 -1.06 4.22 -0.51
CA LEU A 85 -1.32 4.06 -1.92
C LEU A 85 -1.71 2.61 -2.21
N ILE A 86 -2.91 2.42 -2.77
CA ILE A 86 -3.45 1.10 -3.10
C ILE A 86 -3.13 0.77 -4.55
N HIS A 87 -2.23 -0.20 -4.73
CA HIS A 87 -1.69 -0.60 -6.03
C HIS A 87 -2.28 -1.95 -6.47
N PRO A 88 -2.43 -2.16 -7.80
CA PRO A 88 -2.69 -3.49 -8.35
C PRO A 88 -1.57 -4.47 -8.00
N ARG A 89 -1.91 -5.76 -7.91
CA ARG A 89 -0.91 -6.85 -7.80
C ARG A 89 -0.53 -7.32 -9.20
N SER A 90 0.77 -7.29 -9.53
CA SER A 90 1.27 -7.59 -10.88
C SER A 90 0.80 -8.95 -11.41
N GLY A 91 0.79 -9.99 -10.55
CA GLY A 91 0.38 -11.33 -10.93
C GLY A 91 -1.08 -11.41 -11.41
N LEU A 92 -2.01 -10.70 -10.76
CA LEU A 92 -3.42 -10.69 -11.16
C LEU A 92 -3.65 -9.81 -12.40
N ALA A 93 -2.90 -8.71 -12.51
CA ALA A 93 -2.95 -7.85 -13.69
C ALA A 93 -2.53 -8.59 -14.96
N THR A 94 -1.37 -9.27 -14.94
CA THR A 94 -0.85 -9.98 -16.12
C THR A 94 -1.64 -11.24 -16.46
N LYS A 95 -2.11 -12.01 -15.46
CA LYS A 95 -2.75 -13.32 -15.70
C LYS A 95 -4.25 -13.23 -15.97
N HIS A 96 -4.92 -12.24 -15.40
CA HIS A 96 -6.39 -12.17 -15.41
C HIS A 96 -6.93 -10.81 -15.87
N GLY A 97 -6.07 -9.81 -16.14
CA GLY A 97 -6.55 -8.46 -16.46
C GLY A 97 -7.20 -7.75 -15.27
N LEU A 98 -6.89 -8.13 -14.03
CA LEU A 98 -7.41 -7.42 -12.85
C LEU A 98 -6.62 -6.14 -12.62
N THR A 99 -7.31 -5.00 -12.61
CA THR A 99 -6.73 -3.70 -12.24
C THR A 99 -7.61 -2.97 -11.24
N ILE A 100 -7.19 -1.77 -10.84
CA ILE A 100 -7.93 -0.89 -9.95
C ILE A 100 -8.21 0.40 -10.72
N VAL A 101 -9.48 0.81 -10.77
CA VAL A 101 -9.94 1.96 -11.59
C VAL A 101 -9.23 3.25 -11.20
N ASN A 102 -9.03 3.47 -9.91
CA ASN A 102 -8.41 4.66 -9.34
C ASN A 102 -6.94 4.42 -8.94
N ALA A 103 -6.24 3.47 -9.55
CA ALA A 103 -4.84 3.20 -9.20
C ALA A 103 -3.90 4.39 -9.53
N PRO A 104 -2.96 4.73 -8.63
CA PRO A 104 -2.91 4.28 -7.24
C PRO A 104 -4.03 4.90 -6.40
N GLY A 105 -4.79 4.08 -5.67
CA GLY A 105 -5.85 4.57 -4.79
C GLY A 105 -5.25 5.33 -3.60
N THR A 106 -5.69 6.56 -3.34
CA THR A 106 -5.13 7.42 -2.28
C THR A 106 -5.96 7.29 -1.01
N VAL A 107 -5.33 6.85 0.09
CA VAL A 107 -5.93 6.80 1.43
C VAL A 107 -5.26 7.85 2.31
N ASP A 108 -6.03 8.86 2.69
CA ASP A 108 -5.58 10.03 3.44
C ASP A 108 -5.32 9.72 4.93
N ALA A 109 -4.43 10.50 5.55
CA ALA A 109 -4.11 10.34 6.97
C ALA A 109 -5.29 10.58 7.92
N GLY A 110 -6.29 11.38 7.49
CA GLY A 110 -7.52 11.61 8.24
C GLY A 110 -8.57 10.50 8.09
N TYR A 111 -8.41 9.59 7.13
CA TYR A 111 -9.42 8.57 6.85
C TYR A 111 -9.46 7.49 7.94
N ARG A 112 -10.66 7.09 8.37
CA ARG A 112 -10.88 6.04 9.40
C ARG A 112 -11.92 5.00 9.00
N GLY A 113 -12.44 5.11 7.77
CA GLY A 113 -13.38 4.14 7.23
C GLY A 113 -12.67 2.86 6.76
N GLU A 114 -13.48 1.91 6.28
CA GLU A 114 -12.99 0.69 5.65
C GLU A 114 -12.28 1.03 4.33
N ILE A 115 -11.05 0.56 4.15
CA ILE A 115 -10.39 0.61 2.86
C ILE A 115 -11.16 -0.31 1.91
N ALA A 116 -11.59 0.21 0.76
CA ALA A 116 -12.24 -0.56 -0.28
C ALA A 116 -11.53 -0.32 -1.62
N VAL A 117 -11.53 -1.33 -2.47
CA VAL A 117 -10.78 -1.34 -3.73
C VAL A 117 -11.75 -1.39 -4.90
N THR A 118 -11.72 -0.40 -5.77
CA THR A 118 -12.53 -0.40 -7.01
C THR A 118 -11.85 -1.24 -8.07
N LEU A 119 -12.06 -2.55 -8.02
CA LEU A 119 -11.52 -3.51 -8.97
C LEU A 119 -12.19 -3.36 -10.35
N LEU A 120 -11.43 -3.59 -11.41
CA LEU A 120 -11.88 -3.64 -12.80
C LEU A 120 -11.31 -4.90 -13.46
N ASN A 121 -12.17 -5.63 -14.16
CA ASN A 121 -11.75 -6.66 -15.09
C ASN A 121 -11.53 -6.04 -16.48
N THR A 122 -10.28 -6.00 -16.94
CA THR A 122 -9.92 -5.49 -18.28
C THR A 122 -9.95 -6.57 -19.36
N ASP A 123 -10.16 -7.83 -19.01
CA ASP A 123 -10.33 -8.88 -20.00
C ASP A 123 -11.65 -8.67 -20.75
N ALA A 124 -11.62 -8.93 -22.06
CA ALA A 124 -12.78 -8.73 -22.94
C ALA A 124 -13.75 -9.93 -22.95
N THR A 125 -13.34 -11.08 -22.41
CA THR A 125 -14.07 -12.35 -22.55
C THR A 125 -14.10 -13.22 -21.30
N GLN A 126 -13.10 -13.12 -20.42
CA GLN A 126 -12.97 -13.96 -19.24
C GLN A 126 -13.55 -13.29 -18.00
N THR A 127 -14.35 -14.04 -17.26
CA THR A 127 -14.84 -13.63 -15.93
C THR A 127 -13.76 -13.86 -14.88
N ILE A 128 -13.62 -12.93 -13.94
CA ILE A 128 -12.76 -13.09 -12.76
C ILE A 128 -13.64 -13.44 -11.56
N GLU A 129 -13.32 -14.54 -10.88
CA GLU A 129 -13.90 -14.90 -9.60
C GLU A 129 -12.83 -14.76 -8.50
N LEU A 130 -13.15 -13.96 -7.48
CA LEU A 130 -12.34 -13.77 -6.29
C LEU A 130 -13.13 -14.28 -5.10
N ARG A 131 -12.45 -15.01 -4.22
CA ARG A 131 -13.04 -15.49 -2.96
C ARG A 131 -12.66 -14.59 -1.82
N ARG A 132 -13.52 -14.54 -0.81
CA ARG A 132 -13.17 -13.94 0.48
C ARG A 132 -11.81 -14.46 0.95
N GLY A 133 -10.93 -13.54 1.34
CA GLY A 133 -9.56 -13.82 1.76
C GLY A 133 -8.52 -13.76 0.64
N ASP A 134 -8.92 -13.76 -0.63
CA ASP A 134 -7.97 -13.60 -1.74
C ASP A 134 -7.29 -12.24 -1.68
N ARG A 135 -5.99 -12.22 -2.01
CA ARG A 135 -5.19 -10.99 -2.02
C ARG A 135 -5.43 -10.23 -3.31
N ILE A 136 -6.13 -9.11 -3.25
CA ILE A 136 -6.66 -8.37 -4.41
C ILE A 136 -5.88 -7.10 -4.76
N ALA A 137 -5.18 -6.52 -3.79
CA ALA A 137 -4.41 -5.29 -3.95
C ALA A 137 -3.22 -5.29 -2.99
N GLN A 138 -2.34 -4.30 -3.09
CA GLN A 138 -1.27 -4.08 -2.13
C GLN A 138 -1.22 -2.62 -1.70
N MET A 139 -0.97 -2.36 -0.42
CA MET A 139 -0.90 -1.04 0.17
C MET A 139 0.55 -0.64 0.40
N VAL A 140 1.00 0.43 -0.25
CA VAL A 140 2.31 1.05 -0.06
C VAL A 140 2.14 2.30 0.79
N ILE A 141 2.91 2.47 1.86
CA ILE A 141 2.85 3.67 2.71
C ILE A 141 4.06 4.54 2.42
N GLN A 142 3.83 5.82 2.14
CA GLN A 142 4.88 6.77 1.78
C GLN A 142 4.72 8.09 2.53
N ARG A 143 5.84 8.79 2.74
CA ARG A 143 5.82 10.20 3.14
C ARG A 143 5.26 11.04 2.00
N VAL A 144 4.49 12.06 2.34
CA VAL A 144 3.93 13.03 1.39
C VAL A 144 4.13 14.44 1.91
N GLU A 145 4.45 15.36 0.99
CA GLU A 145 4.60 16.77 1.29
C GLU A 145 3.27 17.50 1.12
N HIS A 146 2.98 18.45 2.01
CA HIS A 146 1.88 19.38 1.83
C HIS A 146 2.40 20.64 1.11
N ALA A 147 2.07 20.76 -0.18
CA ALA A 147 2.49 21.91 -0.97
C ALA A 147 1.66 23.17 -0.66
N GLN A 148 2.33 24.31 -0.51
CA GLN A 148 1.70 25.62 -0.58
C GLN A 148 1.77 26.14 -2.02
N PHE A 149 0.62 26.31 -2.66
CA PHE A 149 0.55 26.84 -4.02
C PHE A 149 0.65 28.38 -3.99
N ILE A 150 1.61 28.94 -4.74
CA ILE A 150 1.82 30.40 -4.88
C ILE A 150 1.53 30.78 -6.35
N PRO A 151 0.41 31.48 -6.64
CA PRO A 151 0.08 31.90 -7.99
C PRO A 151 1.10 32.91 -8.54
N VAL A 152 1.55 32.71 -9.77
CA VAL A 152 2.50 33.59 -10.49
C VAL A 152 2.03 33.81 -11.92
N SER A 153 2.43 34.93 -12.54
CA SER A 153 2.14 35.19 -13.96
C SER A 153 2.97 34.31 -14.91
N GLU A 154 4.17 33.92 -14.50
CA GLU A 154 5.10 33.11 -15.28
C GLU A 154 5.86 32.13 -14.37
N LEU A 155 6.09 30.90 -14.84
CA LEU A 155 6.90 29.89 -14.16
C LEU A 155 8.39 30.09 -14.47
N SER A 156 9.27 29.69 -13.53
CA SER A 156 10.70 29.59 -13.81
C SER A 156 10.98 28.58 -14.93
N GLY A 157 11.92 28.87 -15.81
CA GLY A 157 12.30 27.97 -16.91
C GLY A 157 12.84 26.62 -16.44
N SER A 158 12.76 25.60 -17.31
CA SER A 158 13.35 24.28 -17.08
C SER A 158 13.82 23.65 -18.40
N VAL A 159 14.76 22.69 -18.32
CA VAL A 159 15.28 21.96 -19.51
C VAL A 159 14.17 21.22 -20.27
N ARG A 160 13.15 20.72 -19.57
CA ARG A 160 12.01 20.02 -20.19
C ARG A 160 10.99 20.97 -20.80
N GLY A 161 10.88 22.20 -20.28
CA GLY A 161 9.90 23.20 -20.72
C GLY A 161 8.47 22.64 -20.71
N THR A 162 7.77 22.80 -21.82
CA THR A 162 6.37 22.35 -22.02
C THR A 162 6.25 20.95 -22.67
N GLY A 163 7.35 20.21 -22.86
CA GLY A 163 7.33 18.88 -23.49
C GLY A 163 6.70 17.80 -22.60
N GLY A 164 5.69 17.09 -23.11
CA GLY A 164 5.00 15.97 -22.45
C GLY A 164 4.35 15.01 -23.46
N PHE A 165 3.65 13.98 -22.99
CA PHE A 165 2.86 13.04 -23.83
C PHE A 165 3.64 12.32 -24.93
N GLY A 166 4.79 11.72 -24.60
CA GLY A 166 5.62 11.01 -25.58
C GLY A 166 6.57 11.90 -26.38
N SER A 167 6.87 13.10 -25.87
CA SER A 167 7.84 14.04 -26.46
C SER A 167 9.26 13.48 -26.65
N THR A 168 9.57 12.33 -26.04
CA THR A 168 10.85 11.60 -26.21
C THR A 168 10.78 10.49 -27.28
N GLY A 169 9.63 10.28 -27.93
CA GLY A 169 9.43 9.20 -28.90
C GLY A 169 9.45 7.81 -28.27
N GLY A 170 9.70 6.77 -29.08
CA GLY A 170 9.90 5.39 -28.62
C GLY A 170 8.83 4.37 -29.04
N PHE A 171 7.77 4.79 -29.74
CA PHE A 171 6.72 3.91 -30.25
C PHE A 171 6.57 4.05 -31.76
N SER A 172 6.80 2.97 -32.51
CA SER A 172 6.48 2.90 -33.93
C SER A 172 4.96 2.82 -34.10
N ARG A 173 4.36 3.80 -34.79
CA ARG A 173 2.98 3.68 -35.26
C ARG A 173 2.93 2.50 -36.26
N PRO A 174 1.96 1.58 -36.18
CA PRO A 174 1.78 0.58 -37.23
C PRO A 174 1.61 1.31 -38.58
N PRO A 175 2.12 0.76 -39.69
CA PRO A 175 1.88 1.34 -41.00
C PRO A 175 0.37 1.49 -41.20
N ALA A 176 -0.04 2.68 -41.65
CA ALA A 176 -1.42 2.90 -42.03
C ALA A 176 -1.78 1.92 -43.16
N GLN A 177 -2.89 1.20 -43.00
CA GLN A 177 -3.55 0.53 -44.13
C GLN A 177 -4.32 1.56 -44.94
#